data_AF-A0A9E4Z5J4-F1
#
_entry.id   AF-A0A9E4Z5J4-F1
#
_cell.length_a   1.000
_cell.length_b   1.000
_cell.length_c   1.000
_cell.angle_alpha   90.00
_cell.angle_beta   90.00
_cell.angle_gamma   90.00
#
_symmetry.space_group_name_H-M   'P 1'
#
loop_
_entity.id
_entity.type
_entity.pdbx_description
1 polymer ?
#
loop_
_entity_poly.entity_id
_entity_poly.type
_entity_poly.pdbx_seq_one_letter_code
_entity_poly.pdbx_strand_id
1 'polypeptide(L)' 'MTQGSQGISKLTVLCLFAHPDDEGFGSGGTLAGLVRKGHKVTVVCVTNGDVGEISDPALATPENLGQVR' A
#
# COMPACT_ATOMS: atom_id res chain seq x y z
N MET A 1 3.18 -8.83 41.07
CA MET A 1 2.70 -7.68 40.28
C MET A 1 3.14 -7.87 38.83
N THR A 2 2.37 -8.63 38.06
CA THR A 2 2.56 -8.75 36.61
C THR A 2 1.33 -8.15 35.97
N GLN A 3 1.37 -6.85 35.66
CA GLN A 3 0.30 -6.24 34.87
C GLN A 3 0.29 -6.93 33.52
N GLY A 4 -0.81 -7.65 33.23
CA GLY A 4 -1.04 -8.27 31.94
C GLY A 4 -1.00 -7.22 30.85
N SER A 5 -0.26 -7.53 29.77
CA SER A 5 -0.32 -6.78 28.54
C SER A 5 -1.79 -6.68 28.10
N GLN A 6 -2.37 -5.50 28.21
CA GLN A 6 -3.64 -5.21 27.54
C GLN A 6 -3.38 -5.39 26.05
N GLY A 7 -3.90 -6.47 25.46
CA GLY A 7 -3.73 -6.76 24.05
C GLY A 7 -4.17 -5.55 23.22
N ILE A 8 -3.33 -5.10 22.28
CA ILE A 8 -3.67 -3.97 21.41
C ILE A 8 -4.99 -4.30 20.72
N SER A 9 -6.00 -3.42 20.88
CA SER A 9 -7.29 -3.61 20.23
C SER A 9 -7.13 -3.65 18.71
N LYS A 10 -7.94 -4.48 18.04
CA LYS A 10 -7.84 -4.67 16.60
C LYS A 10 -8.32 -3.41 15.86
N LEU A 11 -7.38 -2.66 15.29
CA LEU A 11 -7.68 -1.48 14.48
C LEU A 11 -8.09 -1.84 13.05
N THR A 12 -8.88 -0.94 12.44
CA THR A 12 -9.12 -0.89 10.99
C THR A 12 -8.50 0.40 10.47
N VAL A 13 -7.57 0.28 9.51
CA VAL A 13 -6.76 1.39 8.99
C VAL A 13 -7.00 1.51 7.48
N LEU A 14 -7.31 2.71 7.02
CA LEU A 14 -7.43 3.07 5.61
C LEU A 14 -6.25 3.95 5.22
N CYS A 15 -5.51 3.56 4.18
CA CYS A 15 -4.35 4.29 3.68
C CYS A 15 -4.64 4.73 2.26
N LEU A 16 -4.53 6.04 2.00
CA LEU A 16 -4.76 6.62 0.67
C LEU A 16 -3.43 7.05 0.05
N PHE A 17 -3.22 6.67 -1.20
CA PHE A 17 -2.05 7.01 -1.99
C PHE A 17 -2.46 7.48 -3.38
N ALA A 18 -1.65 8.35 -3.98
CA ALA A 18 -1.99 8.94 -5.26
C ALA A 18 -1.80 7.95 -6.40
N HIS A 19 -0.66 7.27 -6.43
CA HIS A 19 -0.26 6.38 -7.51
C HIS A 19 0.10 4.98 -6.98
N PRO A 20 0.13 3.95 -7.86
CA PRO A 20 0.73 2.67 -7.51
C PRO A 20 2.15 2.87 -6.99
N ASP A 21 2.59 2.03 -6.07
CA ASP A 21 3.91 2.01 -5.41
C ASP A 21 4.15 3.06 -4.31
N ASP A 22 3.37 4.15 -4.25
CA ASP A 22 3.51 5.21 -3.22
C ASP A 22 3.49 4.65 -1.79
N GLU A 23 2.73 3.58 -1.53
CA GLU A 23 2.67 2.93 -0.22
C GLU A 23 4.00 2.29 0.18
N GLY A 24 4.75 1.81 -0.82
CA GLY A 24 6.04 1.12 -0.66
C GLY A 24 7.21 2.04 -0.35
N PHE A 25 7.22 3.27 -0.88
CA PHE A 25 8.36 4.20 -0.76
C PHE A 25 8.65 4.67 0.67
N GLY A 26 7.62 4.79 1.51
CA GLY A 26 7.80 5.27 2.90
C GLY A 26 7.03 4.48 3.94
N SER A 27 5.83 4.02 3.63
CA SER A 27 4.92 3.44 4.63
C SER A 27 4.93 1.91 4.68
N GLY A 28 5.54 1.24 3.71
CA GLY A 28 5.42 -0.22 3.54
C GLY A 28 5.80 -1.02 4.78
N GLY A 29 6.89 -0.64 5.46
CA GLY A 29 7.29 -1.28 6.74
C GLY A 29 6.25 -1.11 7.85
N THR A 30 5.65 0.07 7.95
CA THR A 30 4.57 0.37 8.91
C THR A 30 3.32 -0.43 8.59
N LEU A 31 2.88 -0.46 7.32
CA LEU A 31 1.71 -1.22 6.88
C LEU A 31 1.89 -2.71 7.15
N ALA A 32 3.04 -3.28 6.78
CA ALA A 32 3.39 -4.66 7.08
C ALA A 32 3.40 -4.93 8.60
N GLY A 33 3.92 -4.00 9.39
CA GLY A 33 3.91 -4.06 10.85
C GLY A 33 2.49 -4.08 11.44
N LEU A 34 1.58 -3.27 10.89
CA LEU A 34 0.18 -3.23 11.32
C LEU A 34 -0.54 -4.55 10.99
N VAL A 35 -0.34 -5.09 9.78
CA VAL A 35 -0.89 -6.39 9.39
C VAL A 35 -0.35 -7.51 10.29
N ARG A 36 0.96 -7.54 10.58
CA ARG A 36 1.58 -8.53 11.47
C ARG A 36 1.05 -8.48 12.90
N LYS A 37 0.65 -7.30 13.38
CA LYS A 37 -0.02 -7.11 14.68
C LYS A 37 -1.50 -7.50 14.66
N GLY A 38 -2.01 -7.97 13.53
CA GLY A 38 -3.39 -8.42 13.37
C GLY A 38 -4.38 -7.30 13.05
N HIS A 39 -3.93 -6.09 12.73
CA HIS A 39 -4.83 -5.01 12.31
C HIS A 39 -5.34 -5.24 10.88
N LYS A 40 -6.54 -4.74 10.58
CA LYS A 40 -7.07 -4.71 9.21
C LYS A 40 -6.52 -3.46 8.52
N VAL A 41 -5.81 -3.63 7.41
CA VAL A 41 -5.29 -2.53 6.59
C VAL A 41 -5.92 -2.61 5.22
N THR A 42 -6.48 -1.49 4.75
CA THR A 42 -6.96 -1.31 3.39
C THR A 42 -6.14 -0.21 2.73
N VAL A 43 -5.59 -0.49 1.56
CA VAL A 43 -4.90 0.49 0.71
C VAL A 43 -5.85 0.93 -0.39
N VAL A 44 -5.90 2.24 -0.62
CA VAL A 44 -6.64 2.86 -1.73
C VAL A 44 -5.63 3.62 -2.57
N CYS A 45 -5.50 3.22 -3.82
CA CYS A 45 -4.77 3.96 -4.84
C CYS A 45 -5.78 4.81 -5.64
N VAL A 46 -5.58 6.12 -5.66
CA VAL A 46 -6.55 7.07 -6.24
C VAL A 46 -6.47 7.08 -7.77
N THR A 47 -5.30 6.82 -8.34
CA THR A 47 -5.08 6.76 -9.79
C THR A 47 -4.61 5.37 -10.21
N ASN A 48 -4.70 5.05 -11.50
CA ASN A 48 -4.13 3.83 -12.09
C ASN A 48 -2.66 4.00 -12.54
N GLY A 49 -2.09 5.21 -12.43
CA GLY A 49 -0.71 5.48 -12.82
C GLY A 49 -0.43 5.43 -14.34
N ASP A 50 -1.45 5.61 -15.18
CA ASP A 50 -1.35 5.54 -16.65
C ASP A 50 -0.44 6.58 -17.32
N VAL A 51 -0.08 7.65 -16.62
CA VAL A 51 0.84 8.71 -17.10
C VAL A 51 2.27 8.58 -16.61
N GLY A 52 2.63 7.46 -15.97
CA GLY A 52 3.98 7.27 -15.46
C GLY A 52 5.02 6.88 -16.52
N GLU A 53 6.27 6.80 -16.09
CA GLU A 53 7.37 6.39 -16.98
C GLU A 53 7.27 4.91 -17.37
N ILE A 54 7.58 4.62 -18.64
CA ILE A 54 7.68 3.26 -19.20
C ILE A 54 9.15 2.91 -19.30
N SER A 55 9.62 2.01 -18.43
CA SER A 55 11.03 1.59 -18.42
C SER A 55 11.36 0.59 -19.53
N ASP A 56 10.41 -0.27 -19.89
CA ASP A 56 10.55 -1.25 -20.98
C ASP A 56 9.41 -1.09 -22.01
N PRO A 57 9.69 -0.52 -23.19
CA PRO A 57 8.70 -0.35 -24.26
C PRO A 57 8.12 -1.66 -24.81
N ALA A 58 8.74 -2.81 -24.54
CA ALA A 58 8.19 -4.12 -24.94
C ALA A 58 7.05 -4.59 -24.00
N LEU A 59 6.95 -4.02 -22.79
CA LEU A 59 5.99 -4.42 -21.77
C LEU A 59 4.78 -3.50 -21.67
N ALA A 60 4.90 -2.24 -22.10
CA ALA A 60 3.83 -1.25 -21.99
C ALA A 60 3.87 -0.16 -23.07
N THR A 61 2.71 0.45 -23.32
CA THR A 61 2.51 1.68 -24.08
C THR A 61 1.71 2.67 -23.21
N PRO A 62 1.68 3.97 -23.55
CA PRO A 62 0.85 4.93 -22.82
C PRO A 62 -0.63 4.51 -22.71
N GLU A 63 -1.16 3.78 -23.68
CA GLU A 63 -2.54 3.32 -23.72
C GLU A 63 -2.83 2.16 -22.76
N ASN A 64 -1.82 1.36 -22.40
CA ASN A 64 -2.01 0.17 -21.55
C ASN A 64 -1.29 0.23 -20.20
N LEU A 65 -0.51 1.29 -19.93
CA LEU A 65 0.36 1.38 -18.75
C LEU A 65 -0.41 1.14 -17.44
N GLY A 66 -1.59 1.74 -17.28
CA GLY A 66 -2.40 1.58 -16.07
C GLY A 66 -2.95 0.15 -15.84
N GLN A 67 -2.85 -0.75 -16.82
CA GLN A 67 -3.25 -2.17 -16.68
C GLN A 67 -2.11 -3.07 -16.21
N VAL A 68 -0.86 -2.62 -16.40
CA VAL A 68 0.36 -3.38 -16.07
C VAL A 68 1.12 -2.78 -14.89
N ARG A 69 0.51 -1.81 -14.21
CA ARG A 69 0.95 -1.23 -12.94
C ARG A 69 0.18 -1.85 -11.78
#